data_AF-A0A2H0JV29-F1
#
_entry.id   AF-A0A2H0JV29-F1
#
_cell.length_a   1.000
_cell.length_b   1.000
_cell.length_c   1.000
_cell.angle_alpha   90.00
_cell.angle_beta   90.00
_cell.angle_gamma   90.00
#
_symmetry.space_group_name_H-M   'P 1'
#
loop_
_entity.id
_entity.type
_entity.pdbx_description
1 polymer ?
#
loop_
_entity_poly.entity_id
_entity_poly.type
_entity_poly.pdbx_seq_one_letter_code
_entity_poly.pdbx_strand_id
1 'polypeptide(L)'
;MGQQQLLLLVFGVIIVGIAIIAGINVYVVNFDQALVDNIVNRNLEIANSAVFYKTKMDPYNGGNMSYELLGDSGLETLSMSSTTNFGTFAITNATETTLEITGIGLRNPDIGVRTYISGYGIDSSRVSYVGDITIE
;
A
#
# COMPACT_ATOMS: atom_id res chain seq x y z
N MET A 1 19.33 51.08 21.70
CA MET A 1 18.67 49.93 22.35
C MET A 1 17.52 49.36 21.51
N GLY A 2 16.62 50.17 20.94
CA GLY A 2 15.52 49.66 20.09
C GLY A 2 15.95 48.91 18.82
N GLN A 3 17.05 49.30 18.17
CA GLN A 3 17.52 48.66 16.92
C GLN A 3 17.99 47.21 17.09
N GLN A 4 18.64 46.88 18.22
CA GLN A 4 19.09 45.51 18.49
C GLN A 4 17.93 44.60 18.92
N GLN A 5 16.98 45.13 19.68
CA GLN A 5 15.77 44.40 20.05
C GLN A 5 14.90 44.10 18.82
N LEU A 6 14.80 45.05 17.90
CA LEU A 6 14.05 44.86 16.65
C LEU A 6 14.71 43.80 15.76
N LEU A 7 16.05 43.75 15.72
CA LEU A 7 16.79 42.71 15.00
C LEU A 7 16.54 41.31 15.58
N LEU A 8 16.59 41.16 16.91
CA LEU A 8 16.34 39.89 17.58
C LEU A 8 14.92 39.37 17.35
N LEU A 9 13.93 40.27 17.33
CA LEU A 9 12.55 39.91 17.02
C LEU A 9 12.41 39.38 15.59
N VAL A 10 13.03 40.06 14.62
CA VAL A 10 13.01 39.62 13.21
C VAL A 10 13.69 38.25 13.07
N PHE A 11 14.84 38.04 13.71
CA PHE A 11 15.51 36.74 13.71
C PHE A 11 14.64 35.64 14.31
N GLY A 12 13.96 35.90 15.43
CA GLY A 12 13.05 34.93 16.05
C GLY A 12 11.92 34.50 15.11
N VAL A 13 11.28 35.44 14.43
CA VAL A 13 10.17 35.14 13.50
C VAL A 13 10.67 34.35 12.29
N ILE A 14 11.85 34.66 11.75
CA ILE A 14 12.44 33.91 10.63
C ILE A 14 12.69 32.44 11.03
N ILE A 15 13.25 32.20 12.22
CA ILE A 15 13.53 30.84 12.69
C ILE A 15 12.23 30.05 12.86
N VAL A 16 11.19 30.65 13.45
CA VAL A 16 9.87 30.00 13.61
C VAL A 16 9.26 29.66 12.25
N GLY A 17 9.36 30.57 11.26
CA GLY A 17 8.87 30.32 9.91
C GLY A 17 9.50 29.10 9.24
N ILE A 18 10.83 28.97 9.34
CA ILE A 18 11.56 27.83 8.78
C ILE A 18 11.19 26.53 9.51
N ALA A 19 11.06 26.57 10.84
CA ALA A 19 10.72 25.39 11.64
C ALA A 19 9.34 24.83 11.28
N ILE A 20 8.35 25.69 10.99
CA ILE A 20 7.00 25.26 10.59
C ILE A 20 7.04 24.51 9.25
N ILE A 21 7.73 25.08 8.25
CA ILE A 21 7.82 24.47 6.92
C ILE A 21 8.55 23.12 6.99
N ALA A 22 9.66 23.05 7.74
CA ALA A 22 10.37 21.80 7.95
C ALA A 22 9.51 20.75 8.66
N GLY A 23 8.75 21.16 9.70
CA GLY A 23 7.84 20.27 10.43
C GLY A 23 6.73 19.70 9.56
N ILE A 24 6.13 20.52 8.69
CA ILE A 24 5.07 20.07 7.76
C ILE A 24 5.63 19.07 6.74
N ASN A 25 6.81 19.33 6.16
CA ASN A 25 7.42 18.41 5.20
C ASN A 25 7.69 17.04 5.81
N VAL A 26 8.24 17.00 7.03
CA VAL A 26 8.47 15.73 7.75
C VAL A 26 7.14 15.03 8.03
N TYR A 27 6.09 15.76 8.41
CA TYR A 27 4.78 15.18 8.65
C TYR A 27 4.20 14.48 7.40
N VAL A 28 4.27 15.12 6.23
CA VAL A 28 3.76 14.54 4.97
C VAL A 28 4.51 13.26 4.61
N VAL A 29 5.85 13.29 4.66
CA VAL A 29 6.67 12.11 4.36
C VAL A 29 6.37 10.94 5.31
N ASN A 30 6.21 11.20 6.61
CA ASN A 30 5.86 10.16 7.57
C ASN A 30 4.44 9.62 7.34
N PHE A 31 3.50 10.47 6.95
CA PHE A 31 2.14 10.04 6.64
C PHE A 31 2.10 9.12 5.42
N ASP A 32 2.82 9.48 4.35
CA ASP A 32 2.92 8.66 3.14
C ASP A 32 3.61 7.33 3.42
N GLN A 33 4.68 7.33 4.23
CA GLN A 33 5.34 6.09 4.64
C GLN A 33 4.40 5.18 5.45
N ALA A 34 3.67 5.74 6.41
CA ALA A 34 2.70 4.97 7.20
C ALA A 34 1.59 4.39 6.30
N LEU A 35 1.15 5.12 5.29
CA LEU A 35 0.18 4.64 4.31
C LEU A 35 0.76 3.46 3.51
N VAL A 36 1.99 3.58 2.99
CA VAL A 36 2.68 2.48 2.30
C VAL A 36 2.75 1.24 3.18
N ASP A 37 3.18 1.38 4.43
CA ASP A 37 3.33 0.25 5.34
C ASP A 37 1.98 -0.46 5.56
N ASN A 38 0.88 0.29 5.68
CA ASN A 38 -0.47 -0.29 5.79
C ASN A 38 -0.88 -1.05 4.52
N ILE A 39 -0.61 -0.49 3.33
CA ILE A 39 -0.93 -1.16 2.05
C ILE A 39 -0.09 -2.41 1.85
N VAL A 40 1.22 -2.35 2.13
CA VAL A 40 2.12 -3.50 2.06
C VAL A 40 1.64 -4.60 3.00
N ASN A 41 1.33 -4.28 4.25
CA ASN A 41 0.82 -5.26 5.22
C ASN A 41 -0.48 -5.92 4.73
N ARG A 42 -1.41 -5.13 4.17
CA ARG A 42 -2.66 -5.66 3.63
C ARG A 42 -2.44 -6.54 2.40
N ASN A 43 -1.54 -6.16 1.48
CA ASN A 43 -1.17 -7.01 0.34
C ASN A 43 -0.57 -8.34 0.79
N LEU A 44 0.30 -8.34 1.81
CA LEU A 44 0.87 -9.56 2.36
C LEU A 44 -0.18 -10.45 3.03
N GLU A 45 -1.17 -9.87 3.70
CA GLU A 45 -2.32 -10.61 4.25
C GLU A 45 -3.14 -11.28 3.15
N ILE A 46 -3.43 -10.56 2.05
CA ILE A 46 -4.12 -11.10 0.87
C ILE A 46 -3.28 -12.21 0.25
N ALA A 47 -1.97 -11.99 0.10
CA ALA A 47 -1.07 -12.95 -0.51
C ALA A 47 -0.98 -14.26 0.28
N ASN A 48 -0.87 -14.18 1.61
CA ASN A 48 -0.90 -15.35 2.47
C ASN A 48 -2.24 -16.10 2.37
N SER A 49 -3.35 -15.37 2.33
CA SER A 49 -4.68 -15.96 2.16
C SER A 49 -4.83 -16.65 0.80
N ALA A 50 -4.29 -16.07 -0.26
CA ALA A 50 -4.26 -16.67 -1.59
C ALA A 50 -3.40 -17.94 -1.63
N VAL A 51 -2.20 -17.92 -1.06
CA VAL A 51 -1.34 -19.12 -0.95
C VAL A 51 -2.06 -20.23 -0.18
N PHE A 52 -2.74 -19.89 0.91
CA PHE A 52 -3.55 -20.85 1.67
C PHE A 52 -4.77 -21.34 0.90
N TYR A 53 -5.41 -20.50 0.09
CA TYR A 53 -6.48 -20.91 -0.82
C TYR A 53 -5.98 -21.97 -1.80
N LYS A 54 -4.81 -21.75 -2.43
CA LYS A 54 -4.24 -22.70 -3.40
C LYS A 54 -3.91 -24.07 -2.83
N THR A 55 -3.55 -24.16 -1.55
CA THR A 55 -3.25 -25.44 -0.88
C THR A 55 -4.50 -26.23 -0.51
N LYS A 56 -5.68 -25.59 -0.47
CA LYS A 56 -6.95 -26.26 -0.21
C LYS A 56 -7.50 -26.93 -1.46
N MET A 57 -8.13 -28.08 -1.26
CA MET A 57 -8.85 -28.80 -2.31
C MET A 57 -10.26 -28.21 -2.52
N ASP A 58 -10.76 -28.36 -3.75
CA ASP A 58 -12.02 -27.81 -4.27
C ASP A 58 -13.27 -28.00 -3.37
N PRO A 59 -13.52 -29.14 -2.67
CA PRO A 59 -14.73 -29.27 -1.84
C PRO A 59 -14.80 -28.31 -0.64
N TYR A 60 -13.73 -27.56 -0.36
CA TYR A 60 -13.64 -26.58 0.74
C TYR A 60 -13.46 -25.14 0.27
N ASN A 61 -13.94 -24.80 -0.93
CA ASN A 61 -13.70 -23.48 -1.54
C ASN A 61 -12.20 -23.20 -1.65
N GLY A 62 -11.46 -24.19 -2.15
CA GLY A 62 -10.02 -24.16 -2.32
C GLY A 62 -9.62 -24.01 -3.78
N GLY A 63 -8.36 -23.61 -4.02
CA GLY A 63 -7.85 -23.35 -5.37
C GLY A 63 -7.44 -24.59 -6.13
N ASN A 64 -7.43 -25.78 -5.51
CA ASN A 64 -7.04 -27.04 -6.17
C ASN A 64 -5.71 -26.92 -6.93
N MET A 65 -4.69 -26.33 -6.27
CA MET A 65 -3.37 -26.02 -6.86
C MET A 65 -3.36 -24.93 -7.95
N SER A 66 -4.42 -24.14 -8.09
CA SER A 66 -4.53 -23.00 -9.01
C SER A 66 -4.92 -21.70 -8.30
N TYR A 67 -4.50 -20.55 -8.82
CA TYR A 67 -5.02 -19.24 -8.43
C TYR A 67 -6.05 -18.67 -9.41
N GLU A 68 -6.32 -19.33 -10.53
CA GLU A 68 -7.12 -18.80 -11.65
C GLU A 68 -8.53 -18.34 -11.22
N LEU A 69 -9.13 -19.05 -10.26
CA LEU A 69 -10.43 -18.70 -9.68
C LEU A 69 -10.42 -17.43 -8.81
N LEU A 70 -9.25 -16.83 -8.59
CA LEU A 70 -9.08 -15.59 -7.83
C LEU A 70 -8.98 -14.33 -8.72
N GLY A 71 -9.20 -14.41 -10.04
CA GLY A 71 -9.13 -13.26 -10.93
C GLY A 71 -10.10 -12.12 -10.56
N ASP A 72 -11.32 -12.16 -11.08
CA ASP A 72 -12.24 -11.01 -11.00
C ASP A 72 -12.88 -10.81 -9.61
N SER A 73 -13.13 -11.90 -8.87
CA SER A 73 -13.78 -11.87 -7.55
C SER A 73 -12.94 -12.52 -6.46
N GLY A 74 -11.63 -12.67 -6.67
CA GLY A 74 -10.80 -13.43 -5.75
C GLY A 74 -10.74 -12.86 -4.34
N LEU A 75 -10.84 -11.55 -4.17
CA LEU A 75 -10.89 -10.95 -2.82
C LEU A 75 -12.15 -11.39 -2.06
N GLU A 76 -13.30 -11.47 -2.72
CA GLU A 76 -14.53 -11.98 -2.10
C GLU A 76 -14.42 -13.48 -1.80
N THR A 77 -13.82 -14.25 -2.70
CA THR A 77 -13.52 -15.68 -2.47
C THR A 77 -12.60 -15.88 -1.26
N LEU A 78 -11.65 -14.96 -1.04
CA LEU A 78 -10.79 -14.92 0.14
C LEU A 78 -11.46 -14.31 1.37
N SER A 79 -12.73 -13.88 1.27
CA SER A 79 -13.48 -13.18 2.32
C SER A 79 -12.82 -11.88 2.79
N MET A 80 -12.22 -11.14 1.84
CA MET A 80 -11.48 -9.90 2.07
C MET A 80 -12.17 -8.73 1.38
N SER A 81 -12.29 -7.60 2.07
CA SER A 81 -12.77 -6.36 1.46
C SER A 81 -11.73 -5.81 0.47
N SER A 82 -12.19 -5.38 -0.71
CA SER A 82 -11.42 -4.64 -1.71
C SER A 82 -11.12 -3.22 -1.30
N THR A 83 -11.80 -2.67 -0.29
CA THR A 83 -11.58 -1.31 0.19
C THR A 83 -11.35 -1.28 1.69
N THR A 84 -10.46 -0.40 2.11
CA THR A 84 -10.13 -0.12 3.51
C THR A 84 -10.02 1.39 3.71
N ASN A 85 -9.77 1.83 4.94
CA ASN A 85 -9.50 3.25 5.22
C ASN A 85 -8.19 3.78 4.58
N PHE A 86 -7.28 2.88 4.19
CA PHE A 86 -5.95 3.25 3.70
C PHE A 86 -5.81 3.12 2.18
N GLY A 87 -6.57 2.22 1.57
CA GLY A 87 -6.44 1.93 0.15
C GLY A 87 -7.50 0.99 -0.41
N THR A 88 -7.48 0.91 -1.74
CA THR A 88 -8.25 -0.04 -2.55
C THR A 88 -7.32 -1.14 -3.05
N PHE A 89 -7.81 -2.36 -3.12
CA PHE A 89 -7.07 -3.56 -3.44
C PHE A 89 -7.81 -4.39 -4.48
N ALA A 90 -7.05 -5.01 -5.38
CA ALA A 90 -7.56 -5.93 -6.38
C ALA A 90 -6.51 -7.00 -6.72
N ILE A 91 -6.98 -8.12 -7.24
CA ILE A 91 -6.11 -9.10 -7.88
C ILE A 91 -6.08 -8.72 -9.36
N THR A 92 -4.91 -8.29 -9.84
CA THR A 92 -4.76 -7.75 -11.20
C THR A 92 -4.36 -8.80 -12.22
N ASN A 93 -3.81 -9.92 -11.77
CA ASN A 93 -3.46 -11.05 -12.62
C ASN A 93 -3.53 -12.35 -11.80
N ALA A 94 -4.16 -13.38 -12.33
CA ALA A 94 -4.29 -14.68 -11.69
C ALA A 94 -4.11 -15.78 -12.73
N THR A 95 -3.16 -16.69 -12.49
CA THR A 95 -2.94 -17.89 -13.31
C THR A 95 -2.89 -19.12 -12.42
N GLU A 96 -2.63 -20.31 -12.97
CA GLU A 96 -2.43 -21.50 -12.15
C GLU A 96 -1.29 -21.35 -11.14
N THR A 97 -0.21 -20.68 -11.54
CA THR A 97 1.03 -20.64 -10.76
C THR A 97 1.41 -19.27 -10.23
N THR A 98 0.87 -18.20 -10.80
CA THR A 98 1.19 -16.82 -10.43
C THR A 98 -0.05 -16.03 -10.02
N LEU A 99 0.16 -15.05 -9.15
CA LEU A 99 -0.86 -14.08 -8.75
C LEU A 99 -0.20 -12.71 -8.58
N GLU A 100 -0.88 -11.66 -9.04
CA GLU A 100 -0.51 -10.28 -8.78
C GLU A 100 -1.62 -9.60 -7.98
N ILE A 101 -1.26 -9.04 -6.83
CA ILE A 101 -2.17 -8.27 -5.99
C ILE A 101 -1.71 -6.83 -6.05
N THR A 102 -2.62 -5.93 -6.39
CA THR A 102 -2.35 -4.49 -6.46
C THR A 102 -3.18 -3.76 -5.42
N GLY A 103 -2.52 -2.92 -4.63
CA GLY A 103 -3.13 -1.99 -3.68
C GLY A 103 -2.74 -0.55 -4.03
N ILE A 104 -3.71 0.36 -4.00
CA ILE A 104 -3.50 1.80 -4.23
C ILE A 104 -3.97 2.60 -3.02
N GLY A 105 -3.24 3.67 -2.70
CA GLY A 105 -3.58 4.56 -1.60
C GLY A 105 -4.86 5.35 -1.85
N LEU A 106 -5.79 5.36 -0.89
CA LEU A 106 -7.02 6.14 -1.00
C LEU A 106 -6.72 7.64 -0.87
N ARG A 107 -5.81 7.99 0.04
CA ARG A 107 -5.46 9.38 0.36
C ARG A 107 -4.38 9.95 -0.56
N ASN A 108 -3.56 9.08 -1.13
CA ASN A 108 -2.56 9.42 -2.13
C ASN A 108 -2.56 8.31 -3.21
N PRO A 109 -3.31 8.50 -4.31
CA PRO A 109 -3.43 7.50 -5.38
C PRO A 109 -2.14 7.24 -6.15
N ASP A 110 -1.15 8.14 -6.06
CA ASP A 110 0.17 7.94 -6.68
C ASP A 110 0.98 6.85 -5.95
N ILE A 111 0.60 6.54 -4.71
CA ILE A 111 1.18 5.45 -3.93
C ILE A 111 0.49 4.15 -4.29
N GLY A 112 1.25 3.25 -4.91
CA GLY A 112 0.79 1.91 -5.27
C GLY A 112 1.76 0.83 -4.81
N VAL A 113 1.22 -0.33 -4.47
CA VAL A 113 1.98 -1.52 -4.09
C VAL A 113 1.48 -2.70 -4.89
N ARG A 114 2.39 -3.39 -5.58
CA ARG A 114 2.10 -4.65 -6.26
C ARG A 114 2.90 -5.78 -5.66
N THR A 115 2.22 -6.84 -5.25
CA THR A 115 2.82 -8.06 -4.69
C THR A 115 2.67 -9.20 -5.68
N TYR A 116 3.79 -9.86 -5.96
CA TYR A 116 3.89 -10.99 -6.88
C TYR A 116 4.01 -12.28 -6.09
N ILE A 117 3.20 -13.26 -6.46
CA ILE A 117 3.22 -14.61 -5.91
C ILE A 117 3.59 -15.57 -7.03
N SER A 118 4.47 -16.52 -6.72
CA SER A 118 4.87 -17.59 -7.62
C SER A 118 4.87 -18.93 -6.90
N GLY A 119 4.21 -19.92 -7.50
CA GLY A 119 4.07 -21.26 -6.93
C GLY A 119 3.23 -21.25 -5.66
N TYR A 120 3.90 -21.36 -4.51
CA TYR A 120 3.30 -21.39 -3.15
C TYR A 120 3.95 -20.35 -2.22
N GLY A 121 4.64 -19.36 -2.76
CA GLY A 121 5.37 -18.36 -1.99
C GLY A 121 5.19 -16.96 -2.54
N ILE A 122 5.35 -15.98 -1.66
CA ILE A 122 5.43 -14.56 -2.03
C ILE A 122 6.82 -14.34 -2.61
N ASP A 123 6.90 -13.89 -3.86
CA ASP A 123 8.17 -13.67 -4.57
C ASP A 123 8.74 -12.28 -4.25
N SER A 124 7.95 -11.24 -4.50
CA SER A 124 8.39 -9.86 -4.32
C SER A 124 7.22 -8.89 -4.13
N SER A 125 7.50 -7.73 -3.52
CA SER A 125 6.58 -6.60 -3.44
C SER A 125 7.25 -5.34 -3.97
N ARG A 126 6.64 -4.70 -4.94
CA ARG A 126 7.09 -3.42 -5.51
C ARG A 126 6.22 -2.31 -4.96
N VAL A 127 6.87 -1.28 -4.41
CA VAL A 127 6.23 -0.04 -3.99
C VAL A 127 6.56 1.04 -5.01
N SER A 128 5.60 1.90 -5.31
CA SER A 128 5.78 3.11 -6.10
C SER A 128 5.07 4.30 -5.47
N TYR A 129 5.60 5.49 -5.73
CA TYR A 129 5.10 6.79 -5.27
C TYR A 129 4.80 7.74 -6.44
N VAL A 130 4.81 7.23 -7.68
CA VAL A 130 4.69 8.04 -8.91
C VAL A 130 3.48 7.66 -9.78
N GLY A 131 2.54 6.88 -9.26
CA GLY A 131 1.26 6.57 -9.92
C GLY A 131 1.33 5.61 -11.11
N ASP A 132 2.41 4.84 -11.25
CA ASP A 132 2.58 3.85 -12.33
C ASP A 132 2.00 2.46 -11.99
N ILE A 133 1.53 2.26 -10.76
CA ILE A 133 0.86 1.03 -10.32
C ILE A 133 -0.64 1.31 -10.22
N THR A 134 -1.42 0.69 -11.10
CA THR A 134 -2.88 0.83 -11.19
C THR A 134 -3.60 -0.51 -10.98
N ILE A 135 -4.88 -0.42 -10.63
CA ILE A 135 -5.79 -1.56 -10.50
C ILE A 135 -6.49 -1.88 -11.84
N GLU A 136 -6.55 -0.91 -12.76
CA GLU A 136 -6.99 -1.11 -14.15
C GLU A 136 -5.89 -1.74 -15.01
#